data_AF-A0ABC8EP80-F1
#
_entry.id   AF-A0ABC8EP80-F1
#
_cell.length_a   1.000
_cell.length_b   1.000
_cell.length_c   1.000
_cell.angle_alpha   90.00
_cell.angle_beta   90.00
_cell.angle_gamma   90.00
#
_symmetry.space_group_name_H-M   'P 1'
#
loop_
_entity.id
_entity.type
_entity.pdbx_description
1 polymer ?
#
loop_
_entity_poly.entity_id
_entity_poly.type
_entity_poly.pdbx_seq_one_letter_code
_entity_poly.pdbx_strand_id
1 'polypeptide(L)' 'TTPSAEQQNSGVTAELTGILGTFDLAVDAFGLLSGNFRVELPGKFGLRVAALEVEIPDVVTVTAEGIVIQYDPDADR' A
#
# COMPACT_ATOMS: atom_id res chain seq x y z
N THR A 1 -0.28 10.42 -7.04
CA THR A 1 -1.39 11.29 -6.60
C THR A 1 -0.90 12.72 -6.67
N THR A 2 -1.69 13.63 -7.23
CA THR A 2 -1.29 15.05 -7.32
C THR A 2 -1.76 15.78 -6.06
N PRO A 3 -0.86 16.42 -5.28
CA PRO A 3 -1.24 17.14 -4.07
C PRO A 3 -2.14 18.34 -4.37
N SER A 4 -3.09 18.65 -3.48
CA SER A 4 -4.02 19.78 -3.65
C SER A 4 -3.28 21.12 -3.65
N ALA A 5 -3.89 22.13 -4.26
CA ALA A 5 -3.29 23.47 -4.40
C ALA A 5 -3.05 24.16 -3.05
N GLU A 6 -3.87 23.89 -2.03
CA GLU A 6 -3.65 24.43 -0.68
C GLU A 6 -2.44 23.81 0.02
N GLN A 7 -2.16 22.52 -0.23
CA GLN A 7 -0.96 21.86 0.31
C GLN A 7 0.32 22.46 -0.29
N GLN A 8 0.33 22.72 -1.60
CA GLN A 8 1.48 23.32 -2.31
C GLN A 8 1.85 24.72 -1.78
N ASN A 9 0.87 25.50 -1.34
CA ASN A 9 1.09 26.84 -0.77
C ASN A 9 1.50 26.84 0.71
N SER A 10 1.35 25.72 1.42
CA SER A 10 1.64 25.61 2.87
C SER A 10 3.09 25.22 3.18
N GLY A 11 3.84 24.73 2.19
CA GLY A 11 5.18 24.15 2.39
C GLY A 11 5.19 22.81 3.13
N VAL A 12 4.02 22.30 3.56
CA VAL A 12 3.92 21.01 4.25
C VAL A 12 4.00 19.86 3.24
N THR A 13 4.98 18.97 3.44
CA THR A 13 5.17 17.78 2.61
C THR A 13 4.97 16.51 3.41
N ALA A 14 4.55 15.45 2.73
CA ALA A 14 4.49 14.11 3.27
C ALA A 14 4.82 13.13 2.14
N GLU A 15 5.92 12.38 2.30
CA GLU A 15 6.44 11.47 1.29
C GLU A 15 6.62 10.07 1.86
N LEU A 16 6.21 9.07 1.08
CA LEU A 16 6.43 7.65 1.36
C LEU A 16 7.41 7.11 0.33
N THR A 17 8.53 6.54 0.78
CA THR A 17 9.57 5.99 -0.09
C THR A 17 9.73 4.48 0.12
N GLY A 18 10.22 3.79 -0.92
CA GLY A 18 10.41 2.33 -0.88
C GLY A 18 9.11 1.56 -0.64
N ILE A 19 8.05 1.92 -1.36
CA ILE A 19 6.72 1.30 -1.25
C ILE A 19 6.73 -0.06 -1.96
N LEU A 20 6.30 -1.12 -1.26
CA LEU A 20 6.05 -2.45 -1.80
C LEU A 20 4.63 -2.89 -1.46
N GLY A 21 3.78 -3.03 -2.48
CA GLY A 21 2.47 -3.63 -2.37
C GLY A 21 2.51 -5.12 -2.72
N THR A 22 1.77 -5.94 -1.97
CA THR A 22 1.59 -7.37 -2.20
C THR A 22 0.12 -7.73 -2.11
N PHE A 23 -0.36 -8.60 -2.98
CA PHE A 23 -1.71 -9.14 -2.96
C PHE A 23 -1.66 -10.61 -3.35
N ASP A 24 -2.53 -11.40 -2.73
CA ASP A 24 -2.64 -12.83 -3.04
C ASP A 24 -3.68 -13.03 -4.16
N LEU A 25 -3.37 -13.94 -5.09
CA LEU A 25 -4.28 -14.36 -6.15
C LEU A 25 -4.52 -15.86 -6.06
N ALA A 26 -5.79 -16.25 -6.12
CA ALA A 26 -6.17 -17.65 -6.29
C ALA A 26 -6.49 -17.92 -7.76
N VAL A 27 -5.86 -18.95 -8.33
CA VAL A 27 -6.08 -19.38 -9.71
C VAL A 27 -6.55 -20.83 -9.69
N ASP A 28 -7.66 -21.10 -10.36
CA ASP A 28 -8.11 -22.47 -10.61
C ASP A 28 -7.29 -23.09 -11.76
N ALA A 29 -6.29 -23.89 -11.39
CA ALA A 29 -5.42 -24.55 -12.35
C ALA A 29 -6.18 -25.55 -13.24
N PHE A 30 -7.19 -26.25 -12.71
CA PHE A 30 -7.97 -27.22 -13.51
C PHE A 30 -8.95 -26.52 -14.43
N GLY A 31 -9.58 -25.44 -13.96
CA GLY A 31 -10.36 -24.53 -14.78
C GLY A 31 -9.53 -24.02 -15.96
N LEU A 32 -8.33 -23.50 -15.70
CA LEU A 32 -7.43 -22.97 -16.72
C LEU A 32 -7.10 -24.02 -17.81
N LEU A 33 -6.77 -25.25 -17.42
CA LEU A 33 -6.46 -26.33 -18.37
C LEU A 33 -7.67 -26.79 -19.19
N SER A 34 -8.88 -26.63 -18.66
CA SER A 34 -10.13 -26.93 -19.37
C SER A 34 -10.64 -25.79 -20.26
N GLY A 35 -9.91 -24.66 -20.31
CA GLY A 35 -10.28 -23.46 -21.07
C GLY A 35 -11.23 -22.50 -20.32
N ASN A 36 -11.52 -22.77 -19.05
CA ASN A 36 -12.34 -21.93 -18.19
C ASN A 36 -11.46 -21.12 -17.23
N PHE A 37 -11.13 -19.89 -17.59
CA PHE A 37 -10.31 -19.02 -16.76
C PHE A 37 -11.13 -18.34 -15.66
N ARG A 38 -10.80 -18.62 -14.40
CA ARG A 38 -11.35 -17.92 -13.24
C ARG A 38 -10.21 -17.48 -12.31
N VAL A 39 -10.22 -16.20 -11.98
CA VAL A 39 -9.32 -15.61 -10.97
C VAL A 39 -10.17 -15.14 -9.83
N GLU A 40 -9.80 -15.56 -8.62
CA GLU A 40 -10.44 -15.14 -7.39
C GLU A 40 -9.46 -14.26 -6.60
N LEU A 41 -9.98 -13.15 -6.09
CA LEU A 41 -9.26 -12.23 -5.23
C LEU A 41 -9.62 -12.59 -3.78
N PRO A 42 -8.80 -13.38 -3.07
CA PRO A 42 -9.06 -13.77 -1.69
C PRO A 42 -9.12 -12.56 -0.74
N GLY A 43 -8.67 -11.39 -1.17
CA GLY A 43 -8.78 -10.14 -0.41
C GLY A 43 -7.63 -9.90 0.55
N LYS A 44 -6.71 -10.86 0.72
CA LYS A 44 -5.47 -10.69 1.48
C LYS A 44 -4.49 -9.75 0.76
N PHE A 45 -3.98 -8.77 1.49
CA PHE A 45 -3.00 -7.82 0.96
C PHE A 45 -1.99 -7.38 2.03
N GLY A 46 -0.87 -6.84 1.56
CA GLY A 46 0.14 -6.19 2.37
C GLY A 46 0.69 -4.94 1.69
N LEU A 47 1.03 -3.95 2.50
CA LEU A 47 1.75 -2.75 2.10
C LEU A 47 2.94 -2.58 3.04
N ARG A 48 4.14 -2.47 2.46
CA ARG A 48 5.35 -2.11 3.19
C ARG A 48 5.85 -0.78 2.67
N VAL A 49 6.31 0.07 3.58
CA VAL A 49 6.97 1.34 3.24
C VAL A 49 8.30 1.38 3.97
N ALA A 50 9.37 1.67 3.23
CA ALA A 50 10.69 1.79 3.82
C ALA A 50 10.77 3.00 4.75
N ALA A 51 10.33 4.18 4.28
CA ALA A 51 10.29 5.39 5.09
C ALA A 51 9.08 6.28 4.80
N LEU A 52 8.64 6.99 5.82
CA LEU A 52 7.76 8.15 5.76
C LEU A 52 8.55 9.37 6.24
N GLU A 53 8.49 10.46 5.48
CA GLU A 53 9.02 11.76 5.86
C GLU A 53 7.92 12.81 5.75
N VAL A 54 7.69 13.57 6.82
CA VAL A 54 6.79 14.71 6.85
C VAL A 54 7.59 15.93 7.27
N GLU A 55 7.52 16.98 6.46
CA GLU A 55 8.23 18.23 6.71
C GLU A 55 7.22 19.37 6.89
N ILE A 56 7.35 20.08 8.01
CA ILE A 56 6.70 21.37 8.25
C ILE A 56 7.84 22.39 8.46
N PRO A 57 8.09 23.29 7.50
CA PRO A 57 9.19 24.24 7.55
C PRO A 57 9.23 25.02 8.86
N ASP A 58 10.42 25.17 9.43
CA ASP A 58 10.69 25.90 10.69
C ASP A 58 9.93 25.39 11.93
N VAL A 59 9.24 24.25 11.84
CA VAL A 59 8.43 23.71 12.94
C VAL A 59 8.86 22.31 13.33
N VAL A 60 8.76 21.33 12.42
CA VAL A 60 9.02 19.92 12.74
C VAL A 60 9.27 19.07 11.49
N THR A 61 10.17 18.10 11.65
CA THR A 61 10.32 16.97 10.73
C THR A 61 9.92 15.69 11.46
N VAL A 62 9.04 14.89 10.86
CA VAL A 62 8.63 13.58 11.39
C VAL A 62 9.12 12.51 10.45
N THR A 63 9.87 11.54 10.99
CA THR A 63 10.34 10.37 10.25
C THR A 63 9.77 9.10 10.86
N ALA A 64 9.46 8.12 10.01
CA ALA A 64 9.16 6.77 10.42
C ALA A 64 9.77 5.78 9.41
N GLU A 65 10.19 4.62 9.90
CA GLU A 65 10.81 3.58 9.07
C GLU A 65 10.08 2.25 9.26
N GLY A 66 10.13 1.40 8.23
CA GLY A 66 9.65 0.02 8.31
C GLY A 66 8.14 -0.10 8.58
N ILE A 67 7.33 0.77 7.97
CA ILE A 67 5.87 0.74 8.12
C ILE A 67 5.34 -0.52 7.43
N VAL A 68 4.53 -1.29 8.15
CA VAL A 68 3.89 -2.51 7.64
C VAL A 68 2.40 -2.45 7.90
N ILE A 69 1.61 -2.55 6.83
CA ILE A 69 0.16 -2.72 6.88
C ILE A 69 -0.15 -4.08 6.27
N GLN A 70 -0.89 -4.91 6.99
CA GLN A 70 -1.29 -6.24 6.51
C GLN A 70 -2.77 -6.44 6.82
N TYR A 71 -3.47 -7.04 5.88
CA TYR A 71 -4.85 -7.44 6.03
C TYR A 71 -5.02 -8.86 5.53
N ASP A 72 -5.63 -9.69 6.37
CA ASP A 72 -5.99 -11.07 6.05
C ASP A 72 -7.45 -11.28 6.50
N PRO A 73 -8.40 -11.42 5.56
CA PRO A 73 -9.82 -11.57 5.88
C PRO A 73 -10.15 -12.86 6.65
N ASP A 74 -9.23 -13.84 6.67
CA ASP A 74 -9.40 -15.11 7.36
C ASP A 74 -8.60 -15.17 8.67
N ALA A 75 -7.97 -14.07 9.11
CA ALA A 75 -7.14 -14.05 10.32
C ALA A 75 -7.89 -14.45 11.61
N ASP A 76 -9.18 -14.14 11.68
CA ASP A 76 -10.03 -14.34 12.87
C ASP A 76 -11.02 -15.53 12.71
N ARG A 77 -10.88 -16.34 11.65
CA ARG A 77 -11.76 -17.48 11.39
C ARG A 77 -11.35 -18.77 12.10
#